data_AF-A0A812VEQ3-F1
#
_entry.id   AF-A0A812VEQ3-F1
#
_cell.length_a   1.000
_cell.length_b   1.000
_cell.length_c   1.000
_cell.angle_alpha   90.00
_cell.angle_beta   90.00
_cell.angle_gamma   90.00
#
_symmetry.space_group_name_H-M   'P 1'
#
loop_
_entity.id
_entity.type
_entity.pdbx_description
1 polymer ?
#
loop_
_entity_poly.entity_id
_entity_poly.type
_entity_poly.pdbx_seq_one_letter_code
_entity_poly.pdbx_strand_id
1 'polypeptide(L)'
;MCWAQQRELVRRRSRLNGVVTTPQQQLRTCNAYPYEAAIDVFRGKEKLTTDKQLSYRQCRDFDVSLKENDKLDFKIGNVTTGTFSVSELPQSNALLLLVIYRHDVESTAVSFESHMFMADEPNPQVAVIDTFLGTTEFRPIIYSGNLSETLRFGRVISLSPGDYAIHLQNDANVTQDVVPVRARKGDKYVVLRSGIQAQRGPSFQQELMMYPEPEEDLLHNLKSSARSIGASSLLIPTIMIAFQQRLGSLALLAALLAQAQATQLSPGTPRKAFEAAAPVQMPQLRVCNAFPSKEPLSVAWRDVVLTGDEPLPYKACRDIPLSSAMKAGEKLHIGLRNGASNTFQLSELPKSSSLLLLVCFRQGKTALDLSFRSHAFEPIQNESVSIAVLDTYDGSEKSEVRIGRDMEVNTGGGEQMWYDSVVSVSPGNYRLWLRSDDKTKDDLRFAASTATTYVVMRVGGEPHESSDGAEFPQELMIFPRKETEGEPLRDDFAHHRSAASSAGVSVLFGLMAMLCWS
;
A
#
# COMPACT_ATOMS: atom_id res chain seq x y z
N MET A 1 -64.28 4.45 11.02
CA MET A 1 -63.35 5.61 10.99
C MET A 1 -61.89 5.29 11.35
N CYS A 2 -61.43 4.02 11.32
CA CYS A 2 -60.04 3.68 11.73
C CYS A 2 -59.10 3.20 10.59
N TRP A 3 -59.61 2.99 9.36
CA TRP A 3 -58.80 2.39 8.28
C TRP A 3 -58.20 3.39 7.27
N ALA A 4 -58.72 4.63 7.22
CA ALA A 4 -58.19 5.67 6.33
C ALA A 4 -56.96 6.39 6.92
N GLN A 5 -56.87 6.49 8.25
CA GLN A 5 -55.79 7.20 8.95
C GLN A 5 -54.47 6.40 8.99
N GLN A 6 -54.55 5.07 8.90
CA GLN A 6 -53.37 4.19 8.88
C GLN A 6 -52.66 4.16 7.52
N ARG A 7 -53.39 4.40 6.41
CA ARG A 7 -52.77 4.50 5.06
C ARG A 7 -52.04 5.82 4.84
N GLU A 8 -52.48 6.91 5.49
CA GLU A 8 -51.80 8.21 5.43
C GLU A 8 -50.45 8.19 6.20
N LEU A 9 -50.36 7.45 7.30
CA LEU A 9 -49.13 7.28 8.08
C LEU A 9 -48.10 6.37 7.41
N VAL A 10 -48.54 5.31 6.70
CA VAL A 10 -47.65 4.47 5.88
C VAL A 10 -47.19 5.21 4.62
N ARG A 11 -48.05 6.03 4.00
CA ARG A 11 -47.66 6.92 2.89
C ARG A 11 -46.74 8.07 3.32
N ARG A 12 -46.87 8.58 4.55
CA ARG A 12 -45.91 9.56 5.10
C ARG A 12 -44.57 8.94 5.48
N ARG A 13 -44.52 7.67 5.92
CA ARG A 13 -43.24 6.94 6.12
C ARG A 13 -42.53 6.57 4.81
N SER A 14 -43.28 6.32 3.73
CA SER A 14 -42.73 6.08 2.39
C SER A 14 -42.18 7.34 1.67
N ARG A 15 -42.34 8.54 2.26
CA ARG A 15 -41.79 9.80 1.73
C ARG A 15 -40.53 10.28 2.47
N LEU A 16 -39.97 9.44 3.34
CA LEU A 16 -38.56 9.49 3.72
C LEU A 16 -37.86 8.36 2.95
N ASN A 17 -38.06 8.34 1.62
CA ASN A 17 -37.17 7.60 0.75
C ASN A 17 -35.78 8.16 1.01
N GLY A 18 -34.87 7.25 1.37
CA GLY A 18 -33.46 7.52 1.53
C GLY A 18 -33.00 8.41 0.40
N VAL A 19 -32.55 9.61 0.78
CA VAL A 19 -31.57 10.30 -0.02
C VAL A 19 -30.42 9.31 -0.08
N VAL A 20 -30.28 8.60 -1.19
CA VAL A 20 -29.01 7.95 -1.53
C VAL A 20 -28.07 9.12 -1.73
N THR A 21 -27.44 9.56 -0.63
CA THR A 21 -26.36 10.54 -0.70
C THR A 21 -25.26 9.82 -1.44
N THR A 22 -25.02 10.21 -2.69
CA THR A 22 -23.82 9.79 -3.41
C THR A 22 -22.62 10.06 -2.51
N PRO A 23 -21.73 9.08 -2.28
CA PRO A 23 -20.59 9.26 -1.41
C PRO A 23 -19.81 10.50 -1.83
N GLN A 24 -19.54 11.38 -0.87
CA GLN A 24 -18.82 12.61 -1.11
C GLN A 24 -17.33 12.29 -1.04
N GLN A 25 -16.68 12.32 -2.21
CA GLN A 25 -15.23 12.23 -2.30
C GLN A 25 -14.64 13.64 -2.40
N GLN A 26 -13.69 13.96 -1.54
CA GLN A 26 -12.88 15.18 -1.64
C GLN A 26 -11.50 14.83 -2.19
N LEU A 27 -10.88 15.77 -2.92
CA LEU A 27 -9.53 15.62 -3.42
C LEU A 27 -8.59 16.57 -2.66
N ARG A 28 -7.60 16.02 -1.97
CA ARG A 28 -6.46 16.76 -1.45
C ARG A 28 -5.27 16.56 -2.36
N THR A 29 -4.70 17.64 -2.87
CA THR A 29 -3.49 17.57 -3.67
C THR A 29 -2.34 18.28 -2.99
N CYS A 30 -1.18 17.63 -2.94
CA CYS A 30 0.06 18.20 -2.43
C CYS A 30 1.10 18.30 -3.54
N ASN A 31 1.72 19.47 -3.68
CA ASN A 31 2.83 19.68 -4.59
C ASN A 31 4.17 19.44 -3.87
N ALA A 32 4.77 18.27 -4.08
CA ALA A 32 6.13 17.94 -3.67
C ALA A 32 7.11 18.00 -4.85
N TYR A 33 6.70 18.50 -6.02
CA TYR A 33 7.54 18.61 -7.21
C TYR A 33 8.51 19.80 -7.05
N PRO A 34 9.82 19.55 -6.93
CA PRO A 34 10.83 20.56 -6.61
C PRO A 34 11.08 21.51 -7.79
N TYR A 35 10.24 22.54 -7.90
CA TYR A 35 10.33 23.56 -8.94
C TYR A 35 9.77 24.91 -8.46
N GLU A 36 10.34 26.00 -8.96
CA GLU A 36 9.95 27.36 -8.52
C GLU A 36 8.55 27.74 -9.02
N ALA A 37 8.20 27.35 -10.24
CA ALA A 37 6.89 27.65 -10.79
C ALA A 37 5.81 26.78 -10.14
N ALA A 38 4.70 27.40 -9.77
CA ALA A 38 3.57 26.71 -9.17
C ALA A 38 2.81 25.85 -10.20
N ILE A 39 2.14 24.83 -9.69
CA ILE A 39 1.39 23.85 -10.48
C ILE A 39 -0.09 24.22 -10.52
N ASP A 40 -0.67 24.10 -11.71
CA ASP A 40 -2.10 24.09 -11.91
C ASP A 40 -2.63 22.66 -12.04
N VAL A 41 -3.78 22.41 -11.41
CA VAL A 41 -4.47 21.12 -11.50
C VAL A 41 -5.72 21.28 -12.34
N PHE A 42 -5.89 20.40 -13.33
CA PHE A 42 -7.05 20.37 -14.21
C PHE A 42 -7.72 19.02 -14.15
N ARG A 43 -9.05 19.01 -14.23
CA ARG A 43 -9.85 17.82 -14.52
C ARG A 43 -10.44 17.96 -15.91
N GLY A 44 -9.86 17.28 -16.90
CA GLY A 44 -10.20 17.50 -18.30
C GLY A 44 -10.00 18.97 -18.72
N LYS A 45 -11.10 19.72 -18.94
CA LYS A 45 -11.06 21.15 -19.29
C LYS A 45 -11.23 22.09 -18.10
N GLU A 46 -11.66 21.57 -16.95
CA GLU A 46 -11.91 22.35 -15.76
C GLU A 46 -10.60 22.59 -15.01
N LYS A 47 -10.30 23.85 -14.67
CA LYS A 47 -9.17 24.21 -13.82
C LYS A 47 -9.62 24.16 -12.36
N LEU A 48 -9.01 23.34 -11.53
CA LEU A 48 -9.32 23.22 -10.10
C LEU A 48 -8.60 24.29 -9.27
N THR A 49 -7.41 24.72 -9.70
CA THR A 49 -6.61 25.78 -9.06
C THR A 49 -7.03 27.18 -9.53
N THR A 50 -8.33 27.50 -9.51
CA THR A 50 -8.83 28.81 -9.96
C THR A 50 -8.28 29.97 -9.14
N ASP A 51 -8.24 29.81 -7.82
CA ASP A 51 -7.97 30.93 -6.92
C ASP A 51 -6.47 31.18 -6.74
N LYS A 52 -5.71 30.08 -6.61
CA LYS A 52 -4.26 30.13 -6.37
C LYS A 52 -3.61 28.84 -6.86
N GLN A 53 -2.48 28.95 -7.55
CA GLN A 53 -1.71 27.78 -7.98
C GLN A 53 -1.06 27.08 -6.78
N LEU A 54 -0.69 25.80 -6.93
CA LEU A 54 0.01 25.04 -5.89
C LEU A 54 1.52 25.25 -6.01
N SER A 55 2.09 26.12 -5.17
CA SER A 55 3.54 26.27 -5.05
C SER A 55 4.20 25.01 -4.47
N TYR A 56 5.51 24.89 -4.61
CA TYR A 56 6.26 23.79 -4.01
C TYR A 56 6.02 23.74 -2.48
N ARG A 57 5.78 22.53 -1.95
CA ARG A 57 5.43 22.23 -0.55
C ARG A 57 4.13 22.88 -0.07
N GLN A 58 3.13 22.87 -0.92
CA GLN A 58 1.79 23.31 -0.56
C GLN A 58 0.79 22.23 -0.91
N CYS A 59 -0.22 22.09 -0.06
CA CYS A 59 -1.38 21.28 -0.36
C CYS A 59 -2.64 22.12 -0.42
N ARG A 60 -3.68 21.57 -1.03
CA ARG A 60 -5.03 22.14 -1.01
C ARG A 60 -6.08 21.05 -1.16
N ASP A 61 -7.22 21.30 -0.54
CA ASP A 61 -8.44 20.53 -0.73
C ASP A 61 -9.30 21.13 -1.84
N PHE A 62 -9.81 20.26 -2.70
CA PHE A 62 -10.71 20.59 -3.80
C PHE A 62 -12.02 19.85 -3.59
N ASP A 63 -13.11 20.63 -3.58
CA ASP A 63 -14.46 20.09 -3.62
C ASP A 63 -14.82 19.72 -5.05
N VAL A 64 -14.33 18.56 -5.48
CA VAL A 64 -14.54 18.02 -6.83
C VAL A 64 -15.14 16.62 -6.75
N SER A 65 -16.27 16.41 -7.42
CA SER A 65 -16.89 15.09 -7.53
C SER A 65 -16.15 14.27 -8.59
N LEU A 66 -15.14 13.53 -8.17
CA LEU A 66 -14.37 12.63 -9.03
C LEU A 66 -15.23 11.48 -9.54
N LYS A 67 -14.87 10.95 -10.70
CA LYS A 67 -15.42 9.72 -11.27
C LYS A 67 -14.29 8.78 -11.69
N GLU A 68 -14.60 7.50 -11.74
CA GLU A 68 -13.72 6.53 -12.37
C GLU A 68 -13.39 6.97 -13.80
N ASN A 69 -12.13 6.79 -14.19
CA ASN A 69 -11.52 7.24 -15.43
C ASN A 69 -11.36 8.76 -15.59
N ASP A 70 -11.67 9.56 -14.56
CA ASP A 70 -11.29 10.98 -14.57
C ASP A 70 -9.77 11.12 -14.70
N LYS A 71 -9.34 12.12 -15.47
CA LYS A 71 -7.93 12.47 -15.64
C LYS A 71 -7.65 13.81 -15.01
N LEU A 72 -6.67 13.81 -14.10
CA LEU A 72 -6.14 14.98 -13.44
C LEU A 72 -4.82 15.37 -14.10
N ASP A 73 -4.82 16.47 -14.86
CA ASP A 73 -3.64 17.02 -15.51
C ASP A 73 -2.96 18.06 -14.61
N PHE A 74 -1.66 17.87 -14.41
CA PHE A 74 -0.81 18.77 -13.65
C PHE A 74 0.03 19.59 -14.62
N LYS A 75 -0.10 20.91 -14.57
CA LYS A 75 0.52 21.82 -15.53
C LYS A 75 1.43 22.82 -14.86
N ILE A 76 2.58 23.06 -15.47
CA ILE A 76 3.47 24.16 -15.14
C ILE A 76 3.41 25.15 -16.31
N GLY A 77 2.85 26.34 -16.06
CA GLY A 77 2.48 27.26 -17.13
C GLY A 77 1.45 26.61 -18.08
N ASN A 78 1.82 26.45 -19.36
CA ASN A 78 0.95 25.86 -20.38
C ASN A 78 1.32 24.41 -20.75
N VAL A 79 2.30 23.81 -20.07
CA VAL A 79 2.82 22.47 -20.38
C VAL A 79 2.28 21.46 -19.36
N THR A 80 1.67 20.38 -19.83
CA THR A 80 1.30 19.24 -18.99
C THR A 80 2.57 18.51 -18.56
N THR A 81 2.86 18.54 -17.26
CA THR A 81 4.02 17.90 -16.65
C THR A 81 3.70 16.44 -16.28
N GLY A 82 2.44 16.14 -15.96
CA GLY A 82 1.93 14.76 -15.94
C GLY A 82 0.43 14.67 -15.74
N THR A 83 -0.08 13.45 -15.89
CA THR A 83 -1.50 13.14 -15.81
C THR A 83 -1.71 11.95 -14.89
N PHE A 84 -2.57 12.12 -13.89
CA PHE A 84 -3.04 11.04 -13.03
C PHE A 84 -4.41 10.57 -13.52
N SER A 85 -4.61 9.26 -13.65
CA SER A 85 -5.91 8.67 -14.04
C SER A 85 -6.53 7.99 -12.83
N VAL A 86 -7.74 8.39 -12.47
CA VAL A 86 -8.52 7.75 -11.41
C VAL A 86 -8.98 6.39 -11.93
N SER A 87 -8.47 5.30 -11.37
CA SER A 87 -8.88 3.95 -11.78
C SER A 87 -10.22 3.57 -11.15
N GLU A 88 -10.34 3.78 -9.84
CA GLU A 88 -11.49 3.39 -9.03
C GLU A 88 -11.66 4.42 -7.90
N LEU A 89 -12.89 4.54 -7.42
CA LEU A 89 -13.21 5.40 -6.30
C LEU A 89 -13.84 4.61 -5.15
N PRO A 90 -13.53 4.95 -3.90
CA PRO A 90 -14.20 4.33 -2.76
C PRO A 90 -15.69 4.56 -2.83
N GLN A 91 -16.45 3.53 -2.46
CA GLN A 91 -17.91 3.60 -2.41
C GLN A 91 -18.45 4.30 -1.15
N SER A 92 -17.56 4.71 -0.24
CA SER A 92 -17.85 5.47 0.98
C SER A 92 -17.34 6.91 0.86
N ASN A 93 -17.73 7.77 1.80
CA ASN A 93 -17.16 9.10 1.91
C ASN A 93 -15.66 8.99 2.20
N ALA A 94 -14.85 9.69 1.42
CA ALA A 94 -13.41 9.61 1.53
C ALA A 94 -12.75 10.91 1.10
N LEU A 95 -11.56 11.16 1.64
CA LEU A 95 -10.68 12.20 1.13
C LEU A 95 -9.51 11.51 0.43
N LEU A 96 -9.42 11.69 -0.88
CA LEU A 96 -8.35 11.17 -1.71
C LEU A 96 -7.16 12.11 -1.66
N LEU A 97 -6.01 11.61 -1.24
CA LEU A 97 -4.74 12.31 -1.28
C LEU A 97 -4.01 11.99 -2.57
N LEU A 98 -3.53 13.02 -3.25
CA LEU A 98 -2.66 12.90 -4.40
C LEU A 98 -1.44 13.82 -4.21
N VAL A 99 -0.24 13.24 -4.20
CA VAL A 99 1.02 13.97 -4.06
C VAL A 99 1.77 13.86 -5.38
N ILE A 100 2.05 15.01 -6.02
CA ILE A 100 2.91 15.05 -7.20
C ILE A 100 4.35 15.32 -6.78
N TYR A 101 5.31 14.56 -7.31
CA TYR A 101 6.73 14.71 -7.03
C TYR A 101 7.59 14.38 -8.25
N ARG A 102 8.90 14.58 -8.16
CA ARG A 102 9.83 14.16 -9.23
C ARG A 102 9.99 12.64 -9.23
N HIS A 103 10.03 12.04 -10.41
CA HIS A 103 10.22 10.60 -10.56
C HIS A 103 11.61 10.14 -10.12
N ASP A 104 12.65 10.89 -10.52
CA ASP A 104 14.03 10.51 -10.31
C ASP A 104 14.94 11.74 -10.18
N VAL A 105 16.22 11.53 -9.85
CA VAL A 105 17.22 12.58 -9.64
C VAL A 105 17.85 13.13 -10.92
N GLU A 106 17.62 12.51 -12.07
CA GLU A 106 18.24 12.80 -13.37
C GLU A 106 17.32 13.56 -14.33
N SER A 107 16.02 13.27 -14.31
CA SER A 107 14.99 13.73 -15.25
C SER A 107 13.89 14.54 -14.58
N THR A 108 13.27 15.46 -15.32
CA THR A 108 12.11 16.24 -14.87
C THR A 108 10.79 15.48 -14.98
N ALA A 109 10.83 14.15 -15.15
CA ALA A 109 9.62 13.35 -15.16
C ALA A 109 8.92 13.42 -13.79
N VAL A 110 7.59 13.30 -13.80
CA VAL A 110 6.78 13.34 -12.58
C VAL A 110 6.38 11.94 -12.15
N SER A 111 6.11 11.78 -10.87
CA SER A 111 5.46 10.62 -10.28
C SER A 111 4.40 11.07 -9.28
N PHE A 112 3.55 10.12 -8.91
CA PHE A 112 2.40 10.37 -8.07
C PHE A 112 2.35 9.34 -6.94
N GLU A 113 2.19 9.84 -5.72
CA GLU A 113 1.77 9.02 -4.57
C GLU A 113 0.30 9.30 -4.30
N SER A 114 -0.47 8.25 -4.04
CA SER A 114 -1.90 8.38 -3.77
C SER A 114 -2.31 7.58 -2.55
N HIS A 115 -3.09 8.21 -1.67
CA HIS A 115 -3.65 7.57 -0.48
C HIS A 115 -5.10 8.00 -0.29
N MET A 116 -5.76 7.35 0.66
CA MET A 116 -7.14 7.65 0.99
C MET A 116 -7.32 7.76 2.49
N PHE A 117 -8.06 8.79 2.89
CA PHE A 117 -8.54 8.98 4.24
C PHE A 117 -10.03 8.62 4.32
N MET A 118 -10.41 8.02 5.44
CA MET A 118 -11.78 7.65 5.73
C MET A 118 -12.53 8.85 6.28
N ALA A 119 -13.46 9.44 5.52
CA ALA A 119 -14.10 10.70 5.93
C ALA A 119 -14.90 10.53 7.23
N ASP A 120 -15.55 9.38 7.41
CA ASP A 120 -16.40 9.10 8.57
C ASP A 120 -15.63 8.50 9.77
N GLU A 121 -14.30 8.33 9.66
CA GLU A 121 -13.48 7.82 10.77
C GLU A 121 -13.40 8.85 11.91
N PRO A 122 -13.86 8.53 13.13
CA PRO A 122 -13.83 9.45 14.25
C PRO A 122 -12.41 9.74 14.74
N ASN A 123 -11.47 8.81 14.58
CA ASN A 123 -10.09 9.08 14.96
C ASN A 123 -9.40 9.99 13.92
N PRO A 124 -8.57 10.95 14.35
CA PRO A 124 -7.71 11.67 13.42
C PRO A 124 -6.83 10.70 12.63
N GLN A 125 -6.57 11.03 11.38
CA GLN A 125 -5.71 10.23 10.52
C GLN A 125 -4.56 11.06 9.97
N VAL A 126 -3.39 10.45 9.84
CA VAL A 126 -2.19 11.11 9.31
C VAL A 126 -1.60 10.27 8.18
N ALA A 127 -1.53 10.82 6.97
CA ALA A 127 -0.75 10.25 5.89
C ALA A 127 0.70 10.70 6.02
N VAL A 128 1.63 9.76 6.16
CA VAL A 128 3.06 10.02 6.31
C VAL A 128 3.73 9.62 5.00
N ILE A 129 4.16 10.59 4.21
CA ILE A 129 4.60 10.40 2.82
C ILE A 129 6.06 10.79 2.67
N ASP A 130 6.85 9.95 2.02
CA ASP A 130 8.20 10.30 1.58
C ASP A 130 8.22 10.49 0.07
N THR A 131 8.63 11.67 -0.35
CA THR A 131 8.92 11.99 -1.75
C THR A 131 10.35 12.50 -1.92
N PHE A 132 11.16 12.41 -0.87
CA PHE A 132 12.54 12.87 -0.90
C PHE A 132 13.40 11.92 -1.74
N LEU A 133 14.08 12.50 -2.73
CA LEU A 133 14.99 11.78 -3.59
C LEU A 133 16.44 12.16 -3.26
N GLY A 134 17.07 11.42 -2.35
CA GLY A 134 18.47 11.60 -1.98
C GLY A 134 19.01 10.44 -1.14
N THR A 135 20.24 10.57 -0.65
CA THR A 135 20.95 9.49 0.04
C THR A 135 20.83 9.53 1.57
N THR A 136 20.20 10.55 2.12
CA THR A 136 20.06 10.71 3.57
C THR A 136 18.94 9.82 4.12
N GLU A 137 19.27 8.98 5.09
CA GLU A 137 18.32 8.13 5.79
C GLU A 137 17.78 8.83 7.04
N PHE A 138 16.52 9.25 6.97
CA PHE A 138 15.78 9.80 8.10
C PHE A 138 14.43 9.11 8.19
N ARG A 139 13.96 8.88 9.40
CA ARG A 139 12.66 8.28 9.73
C ARG A 139 11.81 9.28 10.53
N PRO A 140 10.49 9.29 10.32
CA PRO A 140 9.58 10.07 11.14
C PRO A 140 9.36 9.34 12.47
N ILE A 141 9.49 10.05 13.58
CA ILE A 141 9.20 9.54 14.93
C ILE A 141 8.15 10.44 15.54
N ILE A 142 7.00 9.88 15.90
CA ILE A 142 5.94 10.61 16.58
C ILE A 142 6.14 10.54 18.09
N TYR A 143 5.94 11.67 18.76
CA TYR A 143 6.02 11.82 20.20
C TYR A 143 4.67 12.27 20.76
N SER A 144 4.26 11.65 21.87
CA SER A 144 3.14 12.05 22.71
C SER A 144 3.65 12.18 24.14
N GLY A 145 4.09 13.38 24.51
CA GLY A 145 4.85 13.58 25.75
C GLY A 145 6.16 12.78 25.73
N ASN A 146 6.30 11.82 26.64
CA ASN A 146 7.50 10.97 26.75
C ASN A 146 7.42 9.66 25.94
N LEU A 147 6.25 9.35 25.36
CA LEU A 147 6.07 8.17 24.53
C LEU A 147 6.47 8.50 23.09
N SER A 148 7.20 7.59 22.45
CA SER A 148 7.63 7.74 21.06
C SER A 148 7.40 6.48 20.25
N GLU A 149 7.01 6.64 18.99
CA GLU A 149 6.84 5.55 18.04
C GLU A 149 7.47 5.94 16.70
N THR A 150 8.15 5.00 16.05
CA THR A 150 8.66 5.23 14.68
C THR A 150 7.51 5.06 13.70
N LEU A 151 7.20 6.13 12.96
CA LEU A 151 6.23 6.10 11.88
C LEU A 151 6.86 5.57 10.59
N ARG A 152 6.04 4.98 9.73
CA ARG A 152 6.45 4.51 8.40
C ARG A 152 5.93 5.44 7.33
N PHE A 153 6.78 5.75 6.37
CA PHE A 153 6.38 6.46 5.17
C PHE A 153 5.48 5.59 4.28
N GLY A 154 4.74 6.23 3.38
CA GLY A 154 3.83 5.61 2.41
C GLY A 154 2.52 5.09 3.04
N ARG A 155 2.07 5.66 4.17
CA ARG A 155 0.93 5.10 4.92
C ARG A 155 0.03 6.13 5.56
N VAL A 156 -1.22 5.73 5.80
CA VAL A 156 -2.19 6.44 6.65
C VAL A 156 -2.30 5.73 7.97
N ILE A 157 -2.08 6.44 9.08
CA ILE A 157 -2.23 5.94 10.44
C ILE A 157 -3.39 6.65 11.13
N SER A 158 -4.08 5.95 12.02
CA SER A 158 -5.09 6.55 12.91
C SER A 158 -4.45 6.89 14.25
N LEU A 159 -4.70 8.09 14.76
CA LEU A 159 -4.21 8.58 16.05
C LEU A 159 -5.39 8.77 17.01
N SER A 160 -5.10 8.68 18.31
CA SER A 160 -6.05 9.24 19.29
C SER A 160 -6.02 10.77 19.22
N PRO A 161 -7.12 11.48 19.56
CA PRO A 161 -7.07 12.94 19.66
C PRO A 161 -6.06 13.39 20.72
N GLY A 162 -5.23 14.39 20.42
CA GLY A 162 -4.17 14.86 21.31
C GLY A 162 -3.12 15.73 20.62
N ASP A 163 -2.16 16.21 21.40
CA ASP A 163 -1.01 16.97 20.91
C ASP A 163 0.19 16.03 20.73
N TYR A 164 0.79 16.09 19.54
CA TYR A 164 1.92 15.28 19.11
C TYR A 164 3.01 16.15 18.49
N ALA A 165 4.22 15.61 18.42
CA ALA A 165 5.30 16.16 17.60
C ALA A 165 5.89 15.05 16.74
N ILE A 166 6.05 15.28 15.44
CA ILE A 166 6.67 14.34 14.52
C ILE A 166 8.05 14.88 14.17
N HIS A 167 9.07 14.13 14.56
CA HIS A 167 10.47 14.46 14.36
C HIS A 167 11.01 13.67 13.18
N LEU A 168 11.75 14.31 12.28
CA LEU A 168 12.51 13.63 11.25
C LEU A 168 13.92 13.36 11.79
N GLN A 169 14.22 12.10 12.14
CA GLN A 169 15.47 11.71 12.81
C GLN A 169 16.27 10.68 12.01
N ASN A 170 17.60 10.74 12.09
CA ASN A 170 18.48 9.70 11.53
C ASN A 170 18.83 8.61 12.57
N ASP A 171 19.67 7.64 12.20
CA ASP A 171 20.13 6.57 13.09
C ASP A 171 20.91 7.03 14.32
N ALA A 172 21.55 8.19 14.25
CA ALA A 172 22.22 8.82 15.37
C ALA A 172 21.27 9.62 16.28
N ASN A 173 19.95 9.50 16.07
CA ASN A 173 18.89 10.27 16.74
C ASN A 173 19.05 11.79 16.59
N VAL A 174 19.75 12.23 15.53
CA VAL A 174 19.84 13.66 15.20
C VAL A 174 18.53 14.05 14.53
N THR A 175 17.83 15.00 15.15
CA THR A 175 16.60 15.58 14.60
C THR A 175 16.96 16.65 13.57
N GLN A 176 16.48 16.48 12.33
CA GLN A 176 16.61 17.48 11.28
C GLN A 176 15.43 18.45 11.27
N ASP A 177 14.22 17.94 11.48
CA ASP A 177 13.00 18.73 11.38
C ASP A 177 11.95 18.24 12.37
N VAL A 178 11.02 19.13 12.75
CA VAL A 178 9.94 18.83 13.71
C VAL A 178 8.66 19.53 13.28
N VAL A 179 7.60 18.75 13.11
CA VAL A 179 6.24 19.28 12.87
C VAL A 179 5.34 18.97 14.06
N PRO A 180 4.72 19.99 14.69
CA PRO A 180 3.73 19.74 15.73
C PRO A 180 2.39 19.37 15.11
N VAL A 181 1.63 18.51 15.78
CA VAL A 181 0.32 18.04 15.33
C VAL A 181 -0.66 18.09 16.50
N ARG A 182 -1.69 18.91 16.40
CA ARG A 182 -2.85 18.82 17.30
C ARG A 182 -3.92 18.01 16.61
N ALA A 183 -3.89 16.71 16.83
CA ALA A 183 -4.80 15.76 16.22
C ALA A 183 -6.20 15.91 16.82
N ARG A 184 -7.15 16.44 16.04
CA ARG A 184 -8.55 16.58 16.48
C ARG A 184 -9.40 15.45 15.93
N LYS A 185 -10.52 15.16 16.61
CA LYS A 185 -11.46 14.11 16.22
C LYS A 185 -11.88 14.28 14.75
N GLY A 186 -11.65 13.25 13.93
CA GLY A 186 -12.03 13.22 12.52
C GLY A 186 -11.09 13.94 11.56
N ASP A 187 -10.13 14.73 12.04
CA ASP A 187 -9.26 15.52 11.17
C ASP A 187 -8.26 14.63 10.40
N LYS A 188 -7.98 15.05 9.17
CA LYS A 188 -7.06 14.35 8.25
C LYS A 188 -5.84 15.21 8.03
N TYR A 189 -4.65 14.67 8.25
CA TYR A 189 -3.38 15.37 8.10
C TYR A 189 -2.48 14.67 7.10
N VAL A 190 -1.63 15.44 6.44
CA VAL A 190 -0.54 14.96 5.59
C VAL A 190 0.75 15.44 6.21
N VAL A 191 1.67 14.52 6.46
CA VAL A 191 3.05 14.78 6.83
C VAL A 191 3.89 14.33 5.66
N LEU A 192 4.54 15.27 5.00
CA LEU A 192 5.22 15.05 3.73
C LEU A 192 6.68 15.44 3.88
N ARG A 193 7.56 14.44 3.76
CA ARG A 193 8.98 14.65 3.53
C ARG A 193 9.20 14.91 2.05
N SER A 194 9.87 16.01 1.72
CA SER A 194 10.12 16.42 0.34
C SER A 194 11.51 17.01 0.17
N GLY A 195 12.01 17.00 -1.07
CA GLY A 195 13.33 17.52 -1.43
C GLY A 195 13.99 16.62 -2.48
N ILE A 196 15.12 17.06 -3.02
CA ILE A 196 15.85 16.29 -4.01
C ILE A 196 17.33 16.64 -4.02
N GLN A 197 18.18 15.62 -4.07
CA GLN A 197 19.60 15.73 -4.39
C GLN A 197 19.77 15.41 -5.88
N ALA A 198 19.46 16.39 -6.72
CA ALA A 198 19.42 16.21 -8.17
C ALA A 198 20.82 16.00 -8.75
N GLN A 199 20.99 15.01 -9.63
CA GLN A 199 22.21 14.86 -10.43
C GLN A 199 22.28 15.89 -11.57
N ARG A 200 21.10 16.32 -12.06
CA ARG A 200 20.95 17.37 -13.06
C ARG A 200 19.88 18.36 -12.62
N GLY A 201 20.18 19.65 -12.75
CA GLY A 201 19.31 20.75 -12.34
C GLY A 201 19.46 21.11 -10.86
N PRO A 202 18.57 21.97 -10.34
CA PRO A 202 18.64 22.41 -8.95
C PRO A 202 18.29 21.28 -7.96
N SER A 203 19.05 21.22 -6.88
CA SER A 203 18.71 20.42 -5.70
C SER A 203 17.87 21.24 -4.73
N PHE A 204 16.97 20.57 -4.03
CA PHE A 204 16.12 21.17 -3.01
C PHE A 204 16.37 20.45 -1.69
N GLN A 205 16.52 21.21 -0.61
CA GLN A 205 16.82 20.63 0.69
C GLN A 205 15.70 19.68 1.13
N GLN A 206 16.07 18.68 1.92
CA GLN A 206 15.10 17.82 2.57
C GLN A 206 14.37 18.60 3.67
N GLU A 207 13.04 18.50 3.71
CA GLU A 207 12.21 19.15 4.72
C GLU A 207 10.95 18.33 5.00
N LEU A 208 10.43 18.45 6.22
CA LEU A 208 9.17 17.87 6.65
C LEU A 208 8.11 18.98 6.70
N MET A 209 7.06 18.85 5.90
CA MET A 209 5.90 19.74 5.96
C MET A 209 4.66 19.02 6.46
N MET A 210 3.72 19.79 7.02
CA MET A 210 2.43 19.30 7.46
C MET A 210 1.29 20.08 6.79
N TYR A 211 0.22 19.39 6.41
CA TYR A 211 -1.05 19.97 5.98
C TYR A 211 -2.26 19.32 6.68
N PRO A 212 -3.28 20.06 7.13
CA PRO A 212 -3.29 21.52 7.26
C PRO A 212 -2.11 22.03 8.10
N GLU A 213 -1.69 23.27 7.86
CA GLU A 213 -0.53 23.84 8.57
C GLU A 213 -0.80 23.87 10.09
N PRO A 214 0.21 23.62 10.94
CA PRO A 214 0.01 23.63 12.38
C PRO A 214 -0.43 25.00 12.90
N GLU A 215 -1.27 25.00 13.95
CA GLU A 215 -1.70 26.22 14.64
C GLU A 215 -0.48 26.97 15.21
N GLU A 216 -0.51 28.31 15.16
CA GLU A 216 0.64 29.16 15.52
C GLU A 216 1.12 28.95 16.97
N ASP A 217 0.22 28.63 17.90
CA ASP A 217 0.53 28.38 19.30
C ASP A 217 1.42 27.15 19.50
N LEU A 218 1.20 26.09 18.70
CA LEU A 218 2.04 24.90 18.70
C LEU A 218 3.45 25.20 18.16
N LEU A 219 3.54 26.03 17.12
CA LEU A 219 4.82 26.45 16.54
C LEU A 219 5.65 27.26 17.54
N HIS A 220 5.02 28.10 18.37
CA HIS A 220 5.68 28.86 19.41
C HIS A 220 6.25 27.99 20.55
N ASN A 221 5.53 26.93 20.93
CA ASN A 221 5.96 25.98 21.97
C ASN A 221 7.17 25.14 21.55
N LEU A 222 7.31 24.82 20.27
CA LEU A 222 8.51 24.15 19.75
C LEU A 222 9.73 25.08 19.69
N LYS A 223 9.53 26.33 19.25
CA LYS A 223 10.62 27.33 19.15
C LYS A 223 11.14 27.78 20.52
N SER A 224 10.31 27.76 21.56
CA SER A 224 10.75 28.04 22.94
C SER A 224 11.53 26.86 23.54
N SER A 225 11.19 25.62 23.19
CA SER A 225 11.91 24.41 23.63
C SER A 225 13.27 24.23 22.92
N ALA A 226 13.38 24.63 21.64
CA ALA A 226 14.63 24.58 20.87
C ALA A 226 15.73 25.56 21.34
N ARG A 227 15.41 26.53 22.23
CA ARG A 227 16.41 27.43 22.83
C ARG A 227 17.14 26.83 24.04
N SER A 228 16.77 25.62 24.48
CA SER A 228 17.36 24.97 25.66
C SER A 228 18.54 24.03 25.36
N ILE A 229 18.87 23.74 24.10
CA ILE A 229 19.97 22.83 23.76
C ILE A 229 20.83 23.46 22.66
N GLY A 230 21.94 24.09 23.06
CA GLY A 230 23.09 24.32 22.18
C GLY A 230 23.21 25.68 21.50
N ALA A 231 23.13 26.79 22.24
CA ALA A 231 23.72 28.05 21.78
C ALA A 231 25.21 28.12 22.17
N SER A 232 26.05 27.29 21.53
CA SER A 232 27.49 27.55 21.44
C SER A 232 27.75 28.23 20.11
N SER A 233 27.73 29.57 20.16
CA SER A 233 28.21 30.44 19.10
C SER A 233 29.66 30.12 18.76
N LEU A 234 29.92 29.55 17.58
CA LEU A 234 31.21 29.66 16.92
C LEU A 234 31.02 30.40 15.59
N LEU A 235 31.47 31.65 15.63
CA LEU A 235 31.71 32.51 14.49
C LEU A 235 32.60 31.76 13.49
N ILE A 236 32.13 31.56 12.27
CA ILE A 236 32.98 31.18 11.14
C ILE A 236 33.44 32.49 10.48
N PRO A 237 34.72 32.89 10.58
CA PRO A 237 35.25 33.90 9.67
C PRO A 237 35.51 33.24 8.31
N THR A 238 34.94 33.83 7.28
CA THR A 238 35.32 33.65 5.88
C THR A 238 36.82 33.93 5.71
N ILE A 239 37.62 32.90 5.44
CA ILE A 239 38.99 33.06 4.95
C ILE A 239 39.01 32.78 3.45
N MET A 240 39.18 33.88 2.72
CA MET A 240 39.51 33.92 1.30
C MET A 240 40.80 33.16 1.02
N ILE A 241 40.75 32.33 0.00
CA ILE A 241 41.90 31.66 -0.61
C ILE A 241 42.82 32.73 -1.19
N ALA A 242 44.03 32.85 -0.65
CA ALA A 242 45.14 33.56 -1.26
C ALA A 242 46.33 32.62 -1.42
N PHE A 243 46.64 32.37 -2.68
CA PHE A 243 47.73 31.57 -3.22
C PHE A 243 49.01 32.44 -3.22
N GLN A 244 50.10 32.02 -2.56
CA GLN A 244 51.50 32.10 -3.06
C GLN A 244 52.59 31.79 -1.99
N GLN A 245 53.38 30.75 -2.30
CA GLN A 245 54.85 30.62 -2.28
C GLN A 245 55.72 31.06 -1.06
N ARG A 246 56.41 30.07 -0.46
CA ARG A 246 57.90 29.87 -0.39
C ARG A 246 58.22 28.84 0.73
N LEU A 247 58.76 27.67 0.40
CA LEU A 247 60.19 27.28 0.43
C LEU A 247 60.88 27.46 1.80
N GLY A 248 61.36 26.36 2.39
CA GLY A 248 62.40 26.39 3.43
C GLY A 248 62.42 25.21 4.39
N SER A 249 63.30 24.25 4.11
CA SER A 249 63.62 23.01 4.85
C SER A 249 64.06 23.17 6.31
N LEU A 250 63.72 22.17 7.15
CA LEU A 250 64.47 21.68 8.34
C LEU A 250 63.74 20.40 8.82
N ALA A 251 64.05 19.21 8.30
CA ALA A 251 65.09 18.28 8.74
C ALA A 251 64.88 17.67 10.15
N LEU A 252 64.72 16.33 10.13
CA LEU A 252 65.16 15.34 11.12
C LEU A 252 64.60 15.40 12.55
N LEU A 253 63.75 14.43 12.91
CA LEU A 253 63.95 13.41 13.98
C LEU A 253 62.58 12.84 14.40
N ALA A 254 62.22 11.64 13.91
CA ALA A 254 61.35 10.65 14.59
C ALA A 254 60.88 9.57 13.60
N ALA A 255 61.81 8.74 13.12
CA ALA A 255 61.45 7.48 12.46
C ALA A 255 62.63 6.50 12.56
N LEU A 256 62.93 6.10 13.79
CA LEU A 256 63.87 5.03 14.10
C LEU A 256 63.38 4.42 15.42
N LEU A 257 62.60 3.34 15.29
CA LEU A 257 62.46 2.21 16.22
C LEU A 257 61.19 1.41 15.84
N ALA A 258 61.31 0.56 14.83
CA ALA A 258 60.46 -0.62 14.70
C ALA A 258 61.40 -1.79 14.37
N GLN A 259 61.75 -2.54 15.42
CA GLN A 259 62.63 -3.69 15.33
C GLN A 259 61.92 -4.83 14.58
N ALA A 260 62.69 -5.39 13.67
CA ALA A 260 62.42 -6.61 12.95
C ALA A 260 62.44 -7.82 13.90
N GLN A 261 61.47 -8.72 13.73
CA GLN A 261 61.70 -10.15 13.88
C GLN A 261 61.10 -10.86 12.66
N ALA A 262 62.00 -11.34 11.80
CA ALA A 262 61.71 -12.22 10.69
C ALA A 262 62.00 -13.65 11.13
N THR A 263 60.99 -14.52 11.09
CA THR A 263 61.15 -15.97 11.12
C THR A 263 60.40 -16.58 9.93
N GLN A 264 61.22 -16.93 8.95
CA GLN A 264 61.17 -18.07 8.02
C GLN A 264 59.89 -18.38 7.22
N LEU A 265 60.09 -18.36 5.90
CA LEU A 265 59.21 -18.83 4.83
C LEU A 265 58.95 -20.34 4.89
N SER A 266 57.71 -20.72 4.58
CA SER A 266 57.35 -21.98 3.92
C SER A 266 56.44 -21.65 2.72
N PRO A 267 56.58 -22.28 1.55
CA PRO A 267 55.87 -21.88 0.34
C PRO A 267 54.46 -22.48 0.31
N GLY A 268 53.49 -21.74 0.84
CA GLY A 268 52.06 -22.00 0.66
C GLY A 268 51.47 -21.00 -0.34
N THR A 269 51.01 -21.51 -1.47
CA THR A 269 50.29 -20.83 -2.55
C THR A 269 49.28 -19.79 -2.02
N PRO A 270 49.27 -18.52 -2.47
CA PRO A 270 48.24 -17.58 -2.08
C PRO A 270 46.93 -17.93 -2.81
N ARG A 271 46.05 -18.67 -2.13
CA ARG A 271 44.62 -18.62 -2.43
C ARG A 271 44.18 -17.19 -2.17
N LYS A 272 43.92 -16.43 -3.25
CA LYS A 272 43.06 -15.25 -3.17
C LYS A 272 41.79 -15.69 -2.47
N ALA A 273 41.59 -15.23 -1.24
CA ALA A 273 40.30 -15.25 -0.61
C ALA A 273 39.40 -14.40 -1.52
N PHE A 274 38.53 -15.07 -2.28
CA PHE A 274 37.32 -14.44 -2.77
C PHE A 274 36.55 -14.05 -1.53
N GLU A 275 36.66 -12.77 -1.18
CA GLU A 275 35.67 -12.10 -0.35
C GLU A 275 34.34 -12.33 -1.08
N ALA A 276 33.53 -13.24 -0.56
CA ALA A 276 32.23 -13.55 -1.12
C ALA A 276 31.41 -12.27 -1.05
N ALA A 277 31.26 -11.60 -2.19
CA ALA A 277 30.30 -10.50 -2.32
C ALA A 277 28.97 -11.01 -1.75
N ALA A 278 28.42 -10.26 -0.79
CA ALA A 278 27.11 -10.57 -0.22
C ALA A 278 26.12 -10.86 -1.36
N PRO A 279 25.30 -11.93 -1.27
CA PRO A 279 24.41 -12.29 -2.36
C PRO A 279 23.51 -11.10 -2.69
N VAL A 280 23.59 -10.63 -3.93
CA VAL A 280 22.68 -9.59 -4.45
C VAL A 280 21.26 -10.14 -4.33
N GLN A 281 20.50 -9.65 -3.35
CA GLN A 281 19.10 -10.04 -3.17
C GLN A 281 18.29 -9.45 -4.32
N MET A 282 17.86 -10.31 -5.25
CA MET A 282 17.05 -9.90 -6.39
C MET A 282 15.62 -9.57 -5.96
N PRO A 283 15.00 -8.53 -6.55
CA PRO A 283 13.59 -8.23 -6.29
C PRO A 283 12.71 -9.43 -6.65
N GLN A 284 11.66 -9.63 -5.87
CA GLN A 284 10.71 -10.72 -6.06
C GLN A 284 9.43 -10.18 -6.70
N LEU A 285 8.87 -10.91 -7.66
CA LEU A 285 7.54 -10.67 -8.21
C LEU A 285 6.57 -11.69 -7.62
N ARG A 286 5.65 -11.23 -6.78
CA ARG A 286 4.49 -12.02 -6.34
C ARG A 286 3.38 -11.88 -7.36
N VAL A 287 3.10 -12.94 -8.10
CA VAL A 287 1.95 -13.00 -9.00
C VAL A 287 0.83 -13.75 -8.31
N CYS A 288 -0.37 -13.17 -8.30
CA CYS A 288 -1.58 -13.80 -7.78
C CYS A 288 -2.64 -13.92 -8.89
N ASN A 289 -3.22 -15.11 -9.04
CA ASN A 289 -4.32 -15.38 -9.95
C ASN A 289 -5.67 -15.32 -9.20
N ALA A 290 -6.33 -14.17 -9.29
CA ALA A 290 -7.70 -13.95 -8.84
C ALA A 290 -8.71 -13.96 -10.00
N PHE A 291 -8.30 -14.36 -11.21
CA PHE A 291 -9.19 -14.40 -12.36
C PHE A 291 -10.12 -15.62 -12.27
N PRO A 292 -11.46 -15.45 -12.20
CA PRO A 292 -12.42 -16.54 -12.05
C PRO A 292 -12.49 -17.41 -13.32
N SER A 293 -11.58 -18.38 -13.41
CA SER A 293 -11.46 -19.35 -14.50
C SER A 293 -10.92 -20.69 -14.00
N LYS A 294 -11.32 -21.77 -14.65
CA LYS A 294 -10.72 -23.10 -14.44
C LYS A 294 -9.36 -23.23 -15.15
N GLU A 295 -9.14 -22.42 -16.17
CA GLU A 295 -7.87 -22.38 -16.88
C GLU A 295 -6.82 -21.65 -16.04
N PRO A 296 -5.60 -22.18 -15.92
CA PRO A 296 -4.57 -21.55 -15.13
C PRO A 296 -3.90 -20.39 -15.89
N LEU A 297 -3.39 -19.43 -15.12
CA LEU A 297 -2.74 -18.21 -15.58
C LEU A 297 -1.25 -18.46 -15.85
N SER A 298 -0.78 -18.10 -17.04
CA SER A 298 0.65 -18.04 -17.34
C SER A 298 1.14 -16.59 -17.36
N VAL A 299 2.38 -16.41 -16.90
CA VAL A 299 3.11 -15.14 -17.04
C VAL A 299 4.36 -15.41 -17.82
N ALA A 300 4.57 -14.64 -18.88
CA ALA A 300 5.75 -14.71 -19.73
C ALA A 300 6.43 -13.35 -19.83
N TRP A 301 7.75 -13.37 -19.90
CA TRP A 301 8.57 -12.22 -20.22
C TRP A 301 9.43 -12.58 -21.43
N ARG A 302 9.22 -11.87 -22.55
CA ARG A 302 9.78 -12.24 -23.86
C ARG A 302 9.41 -13.70 -24.18
N ASP A 303 10.39 -14.55 -24.44
CA ASP A 303 10.20 -15.98 -24.75
C ASP A 303 10.28 -16.88 -23.51
N VAL A 304 10.37 -16.31 -22.30
CA VAL A 304 10.53 -17.07 -21.04
C VAL A 304 9.22 -17.07 -20.27
N VAL A 305 8.66 -18.26 -20.03
CA VAL A 305 7.50 -18.44 -19.16
C VAL A 305 7.96 -18.38 -17.69
N LEU A 306 7.68 -17.26 -17.03
CA LEU A 306 8.06 -17.01 -15.64
C LEU A 306 7.34 -17.93 -14.66
N THR A 307 6.14 -18.37 -14.99
CA THR A 307 5.40 -19.39 -14.21
C THR A 307 5.94 -20.81 -14.43
N GLY A 308 6.93 -21.02 -15.31
CA GLY A 308 7.46 -22.34 -15.64
C GLY A 308 6.40 -23.31 -16.18
N ASP A 309 6.60 -24.60 -15.95
CA ASP A 309 5.73 -25.69 -16.43
C ASP A 309 4.42 -25.81 -15.65
N GLU A 310 4.30 -25.11 -14.51
CA GLU A 310 3.12 -25.07 -13.66
C GLU A 310 2.49 -23.68 -13.68
N PRO A 311 1.60 -23.38 -14.65
CA PRO A 311 0.75 -22.20 -14.63
C PRO A 311 -0.04 -22.06 -13.31
N LEU A 312 -0.37 -20.83 -12.94
CA LEU A 312 -1.00 -20.52 -11.66
C LEU A 312 -2.50 -20.85 -11.70
N PRO A 313 -3.00 -21.83 -10.93
CA PRO A 313 -4.44 -22.07 -10.84
C PRO A 313 -5.17 -20.89 -10.20
N TYR A 314 -6.50 -20.85 -10.35
CA TYR A 314 -7.33 -19.86 -9.67
C TYR A 314 -7.14 -19.95 -8.15
N LYS A 315 -7.09 -18.78 -7.48
CA LYS A 315 -6.78 -18.63 -6.04
C LYS A 315 -5.37 -19.11 -5.65
N ALA A 316 -4.40 -18.97 -6.56
CA ALA A 316 -3.00 -19.23 -6.24
C ALA A 316 -2.12 -18.01 -6.45
N CYS A 317 -1.08 -17.88 -5.62
CA CYS A 317 0.00 -16.95 -5.86
C CYS A 317 1.33 -17.67 -5.88
N ARG A 318 2.33 -17.05 -6.51
CA ARG A 318 3.72 -17.52 -6.50
C ARG A 318 4.66 -16.33 -6.47
N ASP A 319 5.70 -16.47 -5.65
CA ASP A 319 6.84 -15.57 -5.67
C ASP A 319 7.82 -16.05 -6.75
N ILE A 320 8.10 -15.18 -7.71
CA ILE A 320 8.95 -15.42 -8.85
C ILE A 320 10.17 -14.50 -8.70
N PRO A 321 11.39 -15.04 -8.62
CA PRO A 321 12.59 -14.21 -8.60
C PRO A 321 12.72 -13.51 -9.95
N LEU A 322 12.82 -12.18 -9.93
CA LEU A 322 13.04 -11.42 -11.17
C LEU A 322 14.50 -11.56 -11.61
N SER A 323 14.70 -11.78 -12.90
CA SER A 323 16.04 -11.82 -13.49
C SER A 323 16.70 -10.45 -13.41
N SER A 324 18.00 -10.42 -13.09
CA SER A 324 18.82 -9.20 -13.15
C SER A 324 18.88 -8.57 -14.54
N ALA A 325 18.46 -9.30 -15.58
CA ALA A 325 18.35 -8.80 -16.95
C ALA A 325 17.07 -7.99 -17.22
N MET A 326 16.05 -8.07 -16.35
CA MET A 326 14.83 -7.29 -16.49
C MET A 326 15.09 -5.81 -16.18
N LYS A 327 14.40 -4.92 -16.88
CA LYS A 327 14.53 -3.46 -16.75
C LYS A 327 13.17 -2.78 -16.70
N ALA A 328 13.15 -1.55 -16.20
CA ALA A 328 12.02 -0.64 -16.38
C ALA A 328 11.66 -0.52 -17.87
N GLY A 329 10.37 -0.48 -18.17
CA GLY A 329 9.78 -0.47 -19.51
C GLY A 329 9.51 -1.86 -20.12
N GLU A 330 10.03 -2.93 -19.53
CA GLU A 330 9.79 -4.30 -20.02
C GLU A 330 8.32 -4.72 -19.83
N LYS A 331 7.86 -5.61 -20.71
CA LYS A 331 6.47 -6.07 -20.76
C LYS A 331 6.37 -7.53 -20.32
N LEU A 332 5.45 -7.79 -19.41
CA LEU A 332 5.00 -9.11 -19.02
C LEU A 332 3.73 -9.43 -19.79
N HIS A 333 3.73 -10.54 -20.51
CA HIS A 333 2.54 -11.07 -21.17
C HIS A 333 1.86 -12.02 -20.20
N ILE A 334 0.61 -11.73 -19.85
CA ILE A 334 -0.19 -12.57 -18.98
C ILE A 334 -1.35 -13.11 -19.79
N GLY A 335 -1.61 -14.40 -19.67
CA GLY A 335 -2.68 -15.03 -20.41
C GLY A 335 -3.19 -16.32 -19.79
N LEU A 336 -4.38 -16.68 -20.21
CA LEU A 336 -5.05 -17.95 -19.92
C LEU A 336 -5.33 -18.66 -21.25
N ARG A 337 -5.50 -19.99 -21.19
CA ARG A 337 -5.81 -20.79 -22.39
C ARG A 337 -7.18 -20.49 -22.99
N ASN A 338 -8.10 -19.92 -22.22
CA ASN A 338 -9.41 -19.48 -22.68
C ASN A 338 -9.36 -18.21 -23.57
N GLY A 339 -8.17 -17.65 -23.84
CA GLY A 339 -7.97 -16.47 -24.68
C GLY A 339 -7.94 -15.15 -23.94
N ALA A 340 -8.28 -15.13 -22.64
CA ALA A 340 -8.10 -13.94 -21.80
C ALA A 340 -6.60 -13.64 -21.68
N SER A 341 -6.18 -12.47 -22.16
CA SER A 341 -4.78 -12.07 -22.13
C SER A 341 -4.66 -10.56 -22.11
N ASN A 342 -3.62 -10.07 -21.45
CA ASN A 342 -3.30 -8.66 -21.39
C ASN A 342 -1.81 -8.51 -21.04
N THR A 343 -1.24 -7.33 -21.28
CA THR A 343 0.19 -7.08 -21.11
C THR A 343 0.41 -6.04 -20.01
N PHE A 344 1.18 -6.42 -19.00
CA PHE A 344 1.59 -5.53 -17.92
C PHE A 344 2.96 -4.93 -18.24
N GLN A 345 3.07 -3.61 -18.23
CA GLN A 345 4.35 -2.93 -18.41
C GLN A 345 4.95 -2.59 -17.04
N LEU A 346 6.19 -3.02 -16.82
CA LEU A 346 6.95 -2.69 -15.62
C LEU A 346 7.39 -1.23 -15.72
N SER A 347 6.70 -0.32 -15.03
CA SER A 347 7.09 1.09 -15.01
C SER A 347 8.47 1.26 -14.39
N GLU A 348 8.72 0.56 -13.29
CA GLU A 348 10.02 0.52 -12.60
C GLU A 348 10.26 -0.85 -11.97
N LEU A 349 11.54 -1.17 -11.75
CA LEU A 349 11.93 -2.28 -10.90
C LEU A 349 12.38 -1.74 -9.54
N PRO A 350 11.90 -2.32 -8.43
CA PRO A 350 12.40 -1.94 -7.12
C PRO A 350 13.92 -2.10 -7.03
N LYS A 351 14.60 -1.10 -6.45
CA LYS A 351 16.07 -1.04 -6.38
C LYS A 351 16.68 -1.99 -5.32
N SER A 352 15.85 -2.62 -4.49
CA SER A 352 16.23 -3.45 -3.33
C SER A 352 15.49 -4.80 -3.32
N SER A 353 15.63 -5.58 -2.23
CA SER A 353 14.91 -6.84 -1.92
C SER A 353 13.38 -6.70 -1.73
N SER A 354 12.82 -5.67 -2.33
CA SER A 354 11.41 -5.32 -2.35
C SER A 354 10.58 -6.35 -3.11
N LEU A 355 9.34 -6.51 -2.67
CA LEU A 355 8.35 -7.37 -3.30
C LEU A 355 7.48 -6.53 -4.24
N LEU A 356 7.45 -6.87 -5.53
CA LEU A 356 6.46 -6.36 -6.46
C LEU A 356 5.27 -7.33 -6.48
N LEU A 357 4.09 -6.85 -6.13
CA LEU A 357 2.84 -7.59 -6.25
C LEU A 357 2.18 -7.30 -7.59
N LEU A 358 1.71 -8.35 -8.25
CA LEU A 358 0.86 -8.31 -9.45
C LEU A 358 -0.33 -9.23 -9.23
N VAL A 359 -1.52 -8.67 -9.11
CA VAL A 359 -2.78 -9.41 -8.99
C VAL A 359 -3.52 -9.36 -10.31
N CYS A 360 -3.79 -10.53 -10.87
CA CYS A 360 -4.52 -10.70 -12.13
C CYS A 360 -5.97 -11.06 -11.82
N PHE A 361 -6.93 -10.30 -12.33
CA PHE A 361 -8.35 -10.48 -12.04
C PHE A 361 -9.20 -10.11 -13.25
N ARG A 362 -10.49 -10.45 -13.22
CA ARG A 362 -11.43 -10.08 -14.28
C ARG A 362 -12.04 -8.73 -13.95
N GLN A 363 -12.04 -7.81 -14.91
CA GLN A 363 -12.68 -6.50 -14.76
C GLN A 363 -13.16 -6.02 -16.12
N GLY A 364 -14.46 -6.08 -16.36
CA GLY A 364 -15.06 -5.65 -17.61
C GLY A 364 -16.42 -6.28 -17.89
N LYS A 365 -16.85 -6.22 -19.14
CA LYS A 365 -18.17 -6.72 -19.59
C LYS A 365 -18.08 -8.07 -20.28
N THR A 366 -16.91 -8.69 -20.33
CA THR A 366 -16.73 -9.97 -20.97
C THR A 366 -16.01 -10.94 -20.04
N ALA A 367 -16.26 -12.24 -20.25
CA ALA A 367 -15.55 -13.29 -19.52
C ALA A 367 -14.03 -13.31 -19.78
N LEU A 368 -13.52 -12.51 -20.74
CA LEU A 368 -12.12 -12.48 -21.16
C LEU A 368 -11.38 -11.20 -20.74
N ASP A 369 -12.06 -10.25 -20.09
CA ASP A 369 -11.49 -8.95 -19.72
C ASP A 369 -10.51 -9.09 -18.54
N LEU A 370 -9.28 -9.49 -18.85
CA LEU A 370 -8.17 -9.63 -17.90
C LEU A 370 -7.57 -8.26 -17.55
N SER A 371 -7.57 -7.94 -16.26
CA SER A 371 -7.05 -6.70 -15.68
C SER A 371 -6.06 -6.99 -14.55
N PHE A 372 -5.31 -5.95 -14.16
CA PHE A 372 -4.22 -6.09 -13.20
C PHE A 372 -4.22 -4.97 -12.16
N ARG A 373 -3.90 -5.33 -10.91
CA ARG A 373 -3.47 -4.38 -9.87
C ARG A 373 -2.02 -4.69 -9.52
N SER A 374 -1.21 -3.66 -9.34
CA SER A 374 0.18 -3.83 -8.92
C SER A 374 0.53 -2.93 -7.75
N HIS A 375 1.39 -3.41 -6.86
CA HIS A 375 1.88 -2.64 -5.73
C HIS A 375 3.33 -3.01 -5.44
N ALA A 376 4.20 -2.04 -5.20
CA ALA A 376 5.58 -2.28 -4.80
C ALA A 376 5.71 -2.11 -3.27
N PHE A 377 6.09 -3.18 -2.58
CA PHE A 377 6.38 -3.11 -1.15
C PHE A 377 7.83 -2.72 -0.91
N GLU A 378 8.06 -1.83 0.04
CA GLU A 378 9.39 -1.59 0.59
C GLU A 378 9.92 -2.84 1.32
N PRO A 379 11.26 -3.03 1.39
CA PRO A 379 11.84 -4.14 2.14
C PRO A 379 11.40 -4.09 3.60
N ILE A 380 10.84 -5.20 4.09
CA ILE A 380 10.33 -5.26 5.46
C ILE A 380 11.51 -5.32 6.42
N GLN A 381 11.67 -4.30 7.26
CA GLN A 381 12.60 -4.35 8.38
C GLN A 381 12.12 -5.38 9.41
N ASN A 382 13.07 -6.02 10.11
CA ASN A 382 12.79 -7.04 11.11
C ASN A 382 11.68 -6.56 12.08
N GLU A 383 10.74 -7.45 12.40
CA GLU A 383 9.63 -7.29 13.38
C GLU A 383 8.24 -6.88 12.85
N SER A 384 8.08 -6.35 11.64
CA SER A 384 6.73 -5.98 11.14
C SER A 384 6.06 -7.00 10.23
N VAL A 385 4.72 -7.01 10.23
CA VAL A 385 3.89 -7.72 9.25
C VAL A 385 3.12 -6.70 8.42
N SER A 386 3.09 -6.89 7.11
CA SER A 386 2.31 -6.06 6.18
C SER A 386 1.25 -6.93 5.52
N ILE A 387 0.04 -6.41 5.34
CA ILE A 387 -1.08 -7.09 4.69
C ILE A 387 -1.64 -6.14 3.63
N ALA A 388 -1.48 -6.46 2.35
CA ALA A 388 -2.25 -5.80 1.30
C ALA A 388 -3.64 -6.42 1.23
N VAL A 389 -4.67 -5.59 1.17
CA VAL A 389 -6.07 -6.01 1.15
C VAL A 389 -6.67 -5.52 -0.16
N LEU A 390 -7.12 -6.43 -1.03
CA LEU A 390 -7.63 -6.08 -2.37
C LEU A 390 -9.03 -6.65 -2.60
N ASP A 391 -9.86 -5.90 -3.31
CA ASP A 391 -11.08 -6.42 -3.90
C ASP A 391 -10.84 -6.76 -5.37
N THR A 392 -10.95 -8.04 -5.68
CA THR A 392 -10.89 -8.55 -7.06
C THR A 392 -12.14 -9.34 -7.42
N TYR A 393 -13.19 -9.24 -6.59
CA TYR A 393 -14.47 -9.87 -6.85
C TYR A 393 -15.15 -9.22 -8.05
N ASP A 394 -15.49 -10.06 -9.03
CA ASP A 394 -16.22 -9.61 -10.21
C ASP A 394 -17.72 -9.85 -10.06
N GLY A 395 -18.36 -9.00 -9.27
CA GLY A 395 -19.80 -9.06 -9.04
C GLY A 395 -20.35 -7.83 -8.35
N SER A 396 -21.67 -7.75 -8.25
CA SER A 396 -22.38 -6.60 -7.72
C SER A 396 -22.53 -6.61 -6.20
N GLU A 397 -22.38 -7.79 -5.58
CA GLU A 397 -22.46 -7.94 -4.12
C GLU A 397 -21.37 -7.08 -3.44
N LYS A 398 -21.73 -6.44 -2.33
CA LYS A 398 -20.79 -5.70 -1.49
C LYS A 398 -20.44 -6.53 -0.28
N SER A 399 -19.17 -6.55 0.10
CA SER A 399 -18.74 -7.17 1.34
C SER A 399 -17.53 -6.44 1.90
N GLU A 400 -17.30 -6.59 3.19
CA GLU A 400 -16.14 -6.02 3.88
C GLU A 400 -15.26 -7.13 4.44
N VAL A 401 -13.95 -6.87 4.49
CA VAL A 401 -13.01 -7.74 5.20
C VAL A 401 -12.83 -7.18 6.60
N ARG A 402 -12.85 -8.06 7.61
CA ARG A 402 -12.51 -7.72 8.99
C ARG A 402 -11.40 -8.63 9.50
N ILE A 403 -10.56 -8.12 10.39
CA ILE A 403 -9.46 -8.85 11.03
C ILE A 403 -9.56 -8.76 12.55
N GLY A 404 -9.29 -9.86 13.24
CA GLY A 404 -9.27 -9.91 14.70
C GLY A 404 -8.31 -10.99 15.19
N ARG A 405 -7.98 -10.98 16.48
CA ARG A 405 -7.12 -12.04 17.03
C ARG A 405 -7.90 -13.34 17.14
N ASP A 406 -7.25 -14.48 16.89
CA ASP A 406 -7.94 -15.79 16.83
C ASP A 406 -8.61 -16.21 18.17
N MET A 407 -8.21 -15.61 19.29
CA MET A 407 -8.83 -15.83 20.60
C MET A 407 -10.11 -15.01 20.84
N GLU A 408 -10.47 -14.08 19.95
CA GLU A 408 -11.70 -13.31 20.04
C GLU A 408 -12.89 -14.16 19.57
N VAL A 409 -13.36 -15.01 20.49
CA VAL A 409 -14.48 -15.91 20.26
C VAL A 409 -15.79 -15.11 20.30
N ASN A 410 -16.54 -15.14 19.18
CA ASN A 410 -17.96 -14.81 19.06
C ASN A 410 -18.43 -13.35 19.06
N THR A 411 -17.57 -12.38 18.77
CA THR A 411 -18.09 -11.10 18.26
C THR A 411 -17.55 -10.91 16.87
N GLY A 412 -18.38 -10.62 15.87
CA GLY A 412 -17.92 -10.15 14.57
C GLY A 412 -17.24 -8.76 14.64
N GLY A 413 -16.53 -8.49 15.73
CA GLY A 413 -15.95 -7.23 16.18
C GLY A 413 -14.46 -7.11 15.87
N GLY A 414 -13.98 -7.78 14.82
CA GLY A 414 -12.69 -7.46 14.24
C GLY A 414 -12.68 -6.04 13.66
N GLU A 415 -11.50 -5.47 13.49
CA GLU A 415 -11.30 -4.20 12.79
C GLU A 415 -11.59 -4.39 11.30
N GLN A 416 -12.31 -3.44 10.68
CA GLN A 416 -12.53 -3.47 9.24
C GLN A 416 -11.23 -3.14 8.50
N MET A 417 -10.87 -3.96 7.52
CA MET A 417 -9.80 -3.68 6.59
C MET A 417 -10.39 -3.23 5.25
N TRP A 418 -9.99 -2.04 4.82
CA TRP A 418 -10.44 -1.46 3.57
C TRP A 418 -9.71 -2.09 2.38
N TYR A 419 -10.42 -2.27 1.28
CA TYR A 419 -9.79 -2.66 0.03
C TYR A 419 -8.84 -1.58 -0.47
N ASP A 420 -7.89 -2.00 -1.30
CA ASP A 420 -6.81 -1.19 -1.87
C ASP A 420 -5.95 -0.47 -0.82
N SER A 421 -5.75 -1.15 0.31
CA SER A 421 -4.93 -0.65 1.41
C SER A 421 -3.85 -1.64 1.82
N VAL A 422 -2.79 -1.11 2.46
CA VAL A 422 -1.75 -1.93 3.11
C VAL A 422 -1.80 -1.67 4.60
N VAL A 423 -2.24 -2.66 5.35
CA VAL A 423 -2.38 -2.63 6.82
C VAL A 423 -1.18 -3.31 7.46
N SER A 424 -0.76 -2.84 8.63
CA SER A 424 0.28 -3.52 9.42
C SER A 424 -0.30 -4.00 10.71
N VAL A 425 0.12 -5.19 11.07
CA VAL A 425 -0.32 -5.87 12.27
C VAL A 425 0.90 -6.36 13.02
N SER A 426 0.75 -6.54 14.33
CA SER A 426 1.75 -7.26 15.11
C SER A 426 1.78 -8.73 14.67
N PRO A 427 2.92 -9.44 14.76
CA PRO A 427 2.94 -10.88 14.58
C PRO A 427 1.97 -11.60 15.52
N GLY A 428 1.35 -12.67 15.07
CA GLY A 428 0.35 -13.40 15.88
C GLY A 428 -0.65 -14.20 15.05
N ASN A 429 -1.59 -14.85 15.74
CA ASN A 429 -2.67 -15.61 15.10
C ASN A 429 -3.89 -14.74 14.91
N TYR A 430 -4.34 -14.64 13.65
CA TYR A 430 -5.46 -13.82 13.24
C TYR A 430 -6.54 -14.65 12.58
N ARG A 431 -7.76 -14.12 12.67
CA ARG A 431 -8.90 -14.56 11.88
C ARG A 431 -9.39 -13.40 11.03
N LEU A 432 -9.67 -13.72 9.77
CA LEU A 432 -10.24 -12.84 8.77
C LEU A 432 -11.70 -13.24 8.56
N TRP A 433 -12.58 -12.27 8.40
CA TRP A 433 -13.98 -12.48 8.07
C TRP A 433 -14.36 -11.65 6.85
N LEU A 434 -15.04 -12.27 5.90
CA LEU A 434 -15.73 -11.59 4.82
C LEU A 434 -17.19 -11.44 5.22
N ARG A 435 -17.67 -10.21 5.38
CA ARG A 435 -19.04 -9.94 5.84
C ARG A 435 -19.86 -9.20 4.80
N SER A 436 -21.12 -9.59 4.70
CA SER A 436 -22.16 -8.96 3.87
C SER A 436 -23.43 -8.87 4.70
N ASP A 437 -24.00 -7.68 4.88
CA ASP A 437 -25.21 -7.44 5.69
C ASP A 437 -25.17 -8.16 7.05
N ASP A 438 -24.08 -7.96 7.79
CA ASP A 438 -23.79 -8.61 9.08
C ASP A 438 -23.61 -10.14 9.09
N LYS A 439 -23.71 -10.81 7.94
CA LYS A 439 -23.46 -12.25 7.81
C LYS A 439 -22.03 -12.51 7.37
N THR A 440 -21.35 -13.43 8.05
CA THR A 440 -20.06 -13.97 7.58
C THR A 440 -20.29 -14.87 6.38
N LYS A 441 -19.74 -14.47 5.23
CA LYS A 441 -19.75 -15.21 3.97
C LYS A 441 -18.61 -16.22 3.91
N ASP A 442 -17.45 -15.81 4.40
CA ASP A 442 -16.26 -16.65 4.48
C ASP A 442 -15.40 -16.21 5.66
N ASP A 443 -14.57 -17.12 6.18
CA ASP A 443 -13.60 -16.81 7.22
C ASP A 443 -12.32 -17.62 7.07
N LEU A 444 -11.20 -17.00 7.41
CA LEU A 444 -9.88 -17.58 7.21
C LEU A 444 -8.97 -17.31 8.39
N ARG A 445 -8.29 -18.35 8.89
CA ARG A 445 -7.26 -18.23 9.93
C ARG A 445 -5.88 -18.17 9.31
N PHE A 446 -5.01 -17.33 9.87
CA PHE A 446 -3.60 -17.32 9.49
C PHE A 446 -2.70 -16.86 10.63
N ALA A 447 -1.46 -17.36 10.62
CA ALA A 447 -0.40 -16.93 11.53
C ALA A 447 0.48 -15.89 10.83
N ALA A 448 0.35 -14.63 11.25
CA ALA A 448 1.16 -13.50 10.81
C ALA A 448 2.59 -13.62 11.35
N SER A 449 3.55 -13.88 10.47
CA SER A 449 4.98 -13.97 10.80
C SER A 449 5.68 -12.64 10.60
N THR A 450 6.68 -12.33 11.45
CA THR A 450 7.55 -11.16 11.28
C THR A 450 8.21 -11.16 9.89
N ALA A 451 8.55 -9.96 9.41
CA ALA A 451 9.24 -9.75 8.14
C ALA A 451 8.54 -10.44 6.94
N THR A 452 7.22 -10.57 7.00
CA THR A 452 6.43 -11.22 5.95
C THR A 452 5.34 -10.27 5.46
N THR A 453 5.25 -10.11 4.14
CA THR A 453 4.11 -9.45 3.48
C THR A 453 3.07 -10.52 3.17
N TYR A 454 1.83 -10.25 3.54
CA TYR A 454 0.66 -11.03 3.17
C TYR A 454 -0.19 -10.24 2.17
N VAL A 455 -0.94 -10.97 1.36
CA VAL A 455 -1.92 -10.44 0.41
C VAL A 455 -3.23 -11.14 0.74
N VAL A 456 -4.21 -10.36 1.16
CA VAL A 456 -5.59 -10.78 1.39
C VAL A 456 -6.42 -10.27 0.23
N MET A 457 -7.16 -11.15 -0.42
CA MET A 457 -8.01 -10.78 -1.56
C MET A 457 -9.40 -11.34 -1.34
N ARG A 458 -10.41 -10.50 -1.62
CA ARG A 458 -11.75 -10.99 -1.90
C ARG A 458 -11.78 -11.41 -3.37
N VAL A 459 -12.07 -12.68 -3.62
CA VAL A 459 -12.06 -13.29 -4.95
C VAL A 459 -13.44 -13.88 -5.28
N GLY A 460 -13.65 -14.22 -6.54
CA GLY A 460 -14.90 -14.80 -7.04
C GLY A 460 -15.49 -13.96 -8.17
N GLY A 461 -16.64 -14.36 -8.65
CA GLY A 461 -17.39 -13.55 -9.59
C GLY A 461 -18.74 -14.13 -9.93
N GLU A 462 -19.67 -13.25 -10.30
CA GLU A 462 -20.94 -13.63 -10.86
C GLU A 462 -20.72 -14.33 -12.23
N PRO A 463 -21.57 -15.31 -12.59
CA PRO A 463 -21.50 -15.93 -13.91
C PRO A 463 -21.74 -14.89 -15.01
N HIS A 464 -20.92 -14.94 -16.05
CA HIS A 464 -21.10 -14.10 -17.24
C HIS A 464 -21.88 -14.85 -18.31
N GLU A 465 -22.65 -14.17 -19.18
CA GLU A 465 -23.38 -14.82 -20.29
C GLU A 465 -22.48 -15.63 -21.23
N SER A 466 -21.20 -15.22 -21.31
CA SER A 466 -20.16 -15.85 -22.14
C SER A 466 -19.27 -16.81 -21.35
N SER A 467 -19.58 -17.09 -20.08
CA SER A 467 -18.85 -18.07 -19.27
C SER A 467 -19.49 -19.46 -19.42
N ASP A 468 -18.70 -20.52 -19.23
CA ASP A 468 -19.16 -21.92 -19.35
C ASP A 468 -20.14 -22.35 -18.23
N GLY A 469 -20.86 -21.41 -17.61
CA GLY A 469 -21.74 -21.64 -16.47
C GLY A 469 -21.00 -22.02 -15.17
N ALA A 470 -19.67 -21.83 -15.13
CA ALA A 470 -18.89 -22.08 -13.93
C ALA A 470 -19.15 -20.96 -12.89
N GLU A 471 -19.63 -21.36 -11.72
CA GLU A 471 -19.79 -20.46 -10.57
C GLU A 471 -18.47 -20.32 -9.81
N PHE A 472 -18.10 -19.08 -9.51
CA PHE A 472 -16.93 -18.76 -8.69
C PHE A 472 -17.43 -18.04 -7.44
N PRO A 473 -17.63 -18.76 -6.33
CA PRO A 473 -18.20 -18.17 -5.13
C PRO A 473 -17.32 -17.05 -4.60
N GLN A 474 -17.96 -16.13 -3.89
CA GLN A 474 -17.28 -15.04 -3.23
C GLN A 474 -16.54 -15.57 -2.00
N GLU A 475 -15.22 -15.46 -1.98
CA GLU A 475 -14.34 -16.08 -0.97
C GLU A 475 -13.19 -15.14 -0.57
N LEU A 476 -12.54 -15.46 0.56
CA LEU A 476 -11.26 -14.88 0.96
C LEU A 476 -10.10 -15.77 0.56
N MET A 477 -9.07 -15.13 0.04
CA MET A 477 -7.78 -15.75 -0.21
C MET A 477 -6.71 -15.00 0.60
N ILE A 478 -5.76 -15.73 1.17
CA ILE A 478 -4.53 -15.15 1.72
C ILE A 478 -3.28 -15.84 1.16
N PHE A 479 -2.22 -15.05 0.96
CA PHE A 479 -0.89 -15.56 0.61
C PHE A 479 0.23 -14.72 1.27
N PRO A 480 1.34 -15.31 1.74
CA PRO A 480 1.60 -16.74 1.81
C PRO A 480 0.77 -17.36 2.93
N ARG A 481 0.19 -18.54 2.67
CA ARG A 481 -0.48 -19.32 3.72
C ARG A 481 0.55 -20.25 4.33
N LYS A 482 0.94 -20.01 5.58
CA LYS A 482 1.57 -21.06 6.39
C LYS A 482 0.43 -21.93 6.92
N GLU A 483 0.46 -23.21 6.59
CA GLU A 483 -0.49 -24.18 7.15
C GLU A 483 -0.42 -24.10 8.68
N THR A 484 -1.55 -23.86 9.32
CA THR A 484 -1.70 -24.13 10.74
C THR A 484 -1.83 -25.64 10.88
N GLU A 485 -0.88 -26.28 11.57
CA GLU A 485 -0.92 -27.72 11.84
C GLU A 485 -2.32 -28.13 12.35
N GLY A 486 -3.07 -28.92 11.55
CA GLY A 486 -4.35 -29.51 11.97
C GLY A 486 -5.56 -29.34 11.04
N GLU A 487 -5.51 -28.52 9.98
CA GLU A 487 -6.60 -28.43 9.00
C GLU A 487 -6.23 -29.15 7.70
N PRO A 488 -6.99 -30.17 7.25
CA PRO A 488 -6.73 -30.82 5.97
C PRO A 488 -6.99 -29.85 4.81
N LEU A 489 -6.19 -29.97 3.75
CA LEU A 489 -6.41 -29.31 2.46
C LEU A 489 -7.87 -29.54 2.04
N ARG A 490 -8.64 -28.46 1.85
CA ARG A 490 -9.88 -28.55 1.08
C ARG A 490 -9.44 -28.95 -0.34
N ASP A 491 -9.69 -30.20 -0.67
CA ASP A 491 -9.51 -30.76 -2.02
C ASP A 491 -10.52 -30.06 -2.94
N ASP A 492 -10.11 -28.90 -3.47
CA ASP A 492 -10.77 -28.26 -4.60
C ASP A 492 -10.57 -29.22 -5.79
N PHE A 493 -11.67 -29.80 -6.30
CA PHE A 493 -11.81 -30.73 -7.46
C PHE A 493 -12.23 -32.18 -7.15
N ALA A 494 -13.34 -32.40 -6.41
CA ALA A 494 -14.06 -33.68 -6.49
C ALA A 494 -15.57 -33.62 -6.16
N HIS A 495 -16.37 -32.79 -6.84
CA HIS A 495 -17.82 -32.98 -6.85
C HIS A 495 -18.43 -32.90 -8.25
N HIS A 496 -18.16 -33.94 -9.04
CA HIS A 496 -19.10 -34.42 -10.05
C HIS A 496 -19.13 -35.94 -10.01
N ARG A 497 -20.21 -36.51 -9.44
CA ARG A 497 -20.88 -37.73 -9.95
C ARG A 497 -22.23 -37.97 -9.25
N SER A 498 -23.25 -37.99 -10.10
CA SER A 498 -24.59 -38.62 -10.00
C SER A 498 -25.50 -38.30 -8.82
N ALA A 499 -26.42 -37.35 -9.04
CA ALA A 499 -27.80 -37.51 -8.56
C ALA A 499 -28.52 -38.47 -9.52
N ALA A 500 -28.50 -39.77 -9.20
CA ALA A 500 -29.42 -40.74 -9.80
C ALA A 500 -30.63 -40.88 -8.87
N SER A 501 -31.77 -40.45 -9.41
CA SER A 501 -33.15 -40.75 -8.99
C SER A 501 -33.31 -42.04 -8.18
N SER A 502 -33.83 -41.92 -6.95
CA SER A 502 -34.65 -42.96 -6.32
C SER A 502 -35.85 -42.33 -5.61
N ALA A 503 -36.96 -42.24 -6.35
CA ALA A 503 -38.28 -42.16 -5.73
C ALA A 503 -38.59 -43.54 -5.12
N GLY A 504 -38.61 -43.60 -3.79
CA GLY A 504 -38.88 -44.81 -3.01
C GLY A 504 -39.75 -44.49 -1.80
N VAL A 505 -41.05 -44.55 -2.02
CA VAL A 505 -42.17 -44.80 -1.08
C VAL A 505 -41.78 -44.97 0.41
N SER A 506 -42.20 -44.01 1.24
CA SER A 506 -42.29 -44.18 2.70
C SER A 506 -43.71 -44.62 3.08
N VAL A 507 -43.85 -45.85 3.57
CA VAL A 507 -45.02 -46.31 4.34
C VAL A 507 -44.67 -46.18 5.82
N LEU A 508 -45.45 -45.36 6.53
CA LEU A 508 -45.40 -45.19 7.97
C LEU A 508 -45.77 -46.48 8.71
N PHE A 509 -44.91 -46.90 9.63
CA PHE A 509 -45.27 -47.82 10.71
C PHE A 509 -45.97 -47.04 11.83
N GLY A 510 -47.25 -47.35 12.06
CA GLY A 510 -48.01 -46.99 13.25
C GLY A 510 -48.35 -48.23 14.05
N LEU A 511 -48.00 -48.23 15.34
CA LEU A 511 -48.30 -49.25 16.34
C LEU A 511 -49.82 -49.55 16.45
N MET A 512 -50.19 -50.83 16.56
CA MET A 512 -51.17 -51.28 17.58
C MET A 512 -51.12 -52.80 17.84
N ALA A 513 -50.77 -53.12 19.09
CA ALA A 513 -51.35 -54.08 20.02
C ALA A 513 -52.27 -55.23 19.53
N MET A 514 -51.87 -56.45 19.91
CA MET A 514 -52.64 -57.46 20.68
C MET A 514 -53.94 -58.03 20.07
N LEU A 515 -53.94 -59.35 19.79
CA LEU A 515 -54.79 -60.41 20.40
C LEU A 515 -55.13 -61.57 19.43
N CYS A 516 -54.80 -62.78 19.92
CA CYS A 516 -55.53 -64.06 19.90
C CYS A 516 -56.42 -64.54 18.74
N TRP A 517 -56.33 -65.89 18.58
CA TRP A 517 -57.25 -66.84 17.93
C TRP A 517 -57.29 -66.82 16.39
N SER A 518 -57.27 -67.95 15.67
CA SER A 518 -57.40 -69.37 16.01
C SER A 518 -56.73 -70.22 14.93
#